data_AF-A0A524F010-F1
#
_entry.id   AF-A0A524F010-F1
#
_cell.length_a   1.000
_cell.length_b   1.000
_cell.length_c   1.000
_cell.angle_alpha   90.00
_cell.angle_beta   90.00
_cell.angle_gamma   90.00
#
_symmetry.space_group_name_H-M   'P 1'
#
loop_
_entity.id
_entity.type
_entity.pdbx_description
1 polymer ?
#
loop_
_entity_poly.entity_id
_entity_poly.type
_entity_poly.pdbx_seq_one_letter_code
_entity_poly.pdbx_strand_id
1 'polypeptide(L)'
;MKYFWKIIKESIIIVLISSLMGLFSGTLLSANQELFYAIPIILLILPSLNSLIGDISTVLVSRITSALYIGTIPPKVQKSERLKENFFGLLTTILLSLIVLIALGYILAIT
;
A
#
# COMPACT_ATOMS: atom_id res chain seq x y z
N MET A 1 29.85 -1.10 16.08
CA MET A 1 30.12 -1.55 14.69
C MET A 1 29.52 -2.91 14.31
N LYS A 2 29.66 -3.99 15.10
CA LYS A 2 29.10 -5.32 14.75
C LYS A 2 27.57 -5.32 14.50
N TYR A 3 26.79 -4.65 15.35
CA TYR A 3 25.33 -4.57 15.21
C TYR A 3 24.86 -3.87 13.93
N PHE A 4 25.54 -2.78 13.55
CA PHE A 4 25.27 -2.06 12.31
C PHE A 4 25.38 -2.97 11.08
N TRP A 5 26.49 -3.72 10.98
CA TRP A 5 26.69 -4.67 9.88
C TRP A 5 25.70 -5.83 9.88
N LYS A 6 25.21 -6.23 11.06
CA LYS A 6 24.16 -7.25 11.17
C LYS A 6 22.83 -6.76 10.58
N ILE A 7 22.40 -5.55 10.95
CA ILE A 7 21.16 -4.95 10.43
C ILE A 7 21.22 -4.80 8.91
N ILE A 8 22.37 -4.34 8.37
CA ILE A 8 22.55 -4.24 6.91
C ILE A 8 22.41 -5.60 6.25
N LYS A 9 23.09 -6.63 6.75
CA LYS A 9 23.03 -7.98 6.18
C LYS A 9 21.62 -8.59 6.24
N GLU A 10 20.87 -8.33 7.30
CA GLU A 10 19.50 -8.83 7.45
C GLU A 10 18.51 -8.05 6.56
N SER A 11 18.70 -6.75 6.40
CA SER A 11 17.78 -5.89 5.65
C SER A 11 18.02 -5.89 4.14
N ILE A 12 19.24 -6.19 3.68
CA ILE A 12 19.64 -6.06 2.27
C ILE A 12 18.74 -6.86 1.32
N ILE A 13 18.30 -8.05 1.74
CA ILE A 13 17.45 -8.91 0.92
C ILE A 13 16.08 -8.24 0.69
N ILE A 14 15.47 -7.73 1.75
CA ILE A 14 14.17 -7.05 1.70
C ILE A 14 14.28 -5.77 0.87
N VAL A 15 15.36 -4.99 1.08
CA VAL A 15 15.62 -3.78 0.31
C VAL A 15 15.76 -4.10 -1.18
N LEU A 16 16.55 -5.11 -1.55
CA LEU A 16 16.72 -5.52 -2.94
C LEU A 16 15.38 -5.93 -3.59
N ILE A 17 14.56 -6.73 -2.89
CA ILE A 17 13.25 -7.13 -3.39
C ILE A 17 12.35 -5.90 -3.59
N SER A 18 12.28 -5.00 -2.58
CA SER A 18 11.47 -3.79 -2.66
C SER A 18 11.92 -2.86 -3.80
N SER A 19 13.23 -2.74 -4.01
CA SER A 19 13.80 -1.94 -5.10
C SER A 19 13.48 -2.53 -6.47
N LEU A 20 13.52 -3.86 -6.63
CA LEU A 20 13.14 -4.52 -7.88
C LEU A 20 11.65 -4.30 -8.20
N MET A 21 10.78 -4.39 -7.20
CA MET A 21 9.35 -4.08 -7.38
C MET A 21 9.14 -2.59 -7.72
N GLY A 22 9.88 -1.69 -7.06
CA GLY A 22 9.86 -0.26 -7.35
C GLY A 22 10.33 0.06 -8.77
N LEU A 23 11.38 -0.60 -9.26
CA LEU A 23 11.83 -0.49 -10.64
C LEU A 23 10.74 -0.94 -11.62
N PHE A 24 10.10 -2.08 -11.36
CA PHE A 24 8.99 -2.56 -12.19
C PHE A 24 7.80 -1.58 -12.20
N SER A 25 7.43 -1.03 -11.06
CA SER A 25 6.39 0.01 -11.00
C SER A 25 6.79 1.26 -11.77
N GLY A 26 8.05 1.69 -11.65
CA GLY A 26 8.57 2.86 -12.34
C GLY A 26 8.62 2.70 -13.85
N THR A 27 9.01 1.52 -14.36
CA THR A 27 9.00 1.25 -15.81
C THR A 27 7.59 1.23 -16.38
N LEU A 28 6.62 0.65 -15.66
CA LEU A 28 5.20 0.72 -16.04
C LEU A 28 4.69 2.15 -16.06
N LEU A 29 5.10 2.98 -15.08
CA LEU A 29 4.73 4.39 -15.05
C LEU A 29 5.32 5.13 -16.27
N SER A 30 6.61 4.98 -16.53
CA SER A 30 7.28 5.61 -17.69
C SER A 30 6.68 5.19 -19.03
N ALA A 31 6.24 3.94 -19.18
CA ALA A 31 5.57 3.47 -20.39
C ALA A 31 4.24 4.19 -20.68
N ASN A 32 3.61 4.76 -19.65
CA ASN A 32 2.33 5.48 -19.75
C ASN A 32 2.51 7.01 -19.64
N GLN A 33 3.70 7.54 -19.93
CA GLN A 33 4.01 8.97 -19.81
C GLN A 33 3.04 9.91 -20.54
N GLU A 34 2.50 9.50 -21.70
CA GLU A 34 1.53 10.28 -22.47
C GLU A 34 0.25 10.57 -21.67
N LEU A 35 -0.16 9.64 -20.82
CA LEU A 35 -1.34 9.78 -19.96
C LEU A 35 -1.13 10.86 -18.89
N PHE A 36 0.09 11.04 -18.40
CA PHE A 36 0.43 12.10 -17.46
C PHE A 36 0.54 13.47 -18.11
N TYR A 37 0.94 13.55 -19.37
CA TYR A 37 0.86 14.81 -20.13
C TYR A 37 -0.59 15.20 -20.41
N ALA A 38 -1.45 14.24 -20.72
CA ALA A 38 -2.88 14.48 -20.94
C ALA A 38 -3.61 14.86 -19.65
N ILE A 39 -3.24 14.27 -18.51
CA ILE A 39 -3.89 14.49 -17.21
C ILE A 39 -2.79 14.69 -16.13
N PRO A 40 -2.22 15.91 -16.02
CA PRO A 40 -1.11 16.20 -15.10
C PRO A 40 -1.46 15.96 -13.63
N ILE A 41 -2.74 16.08 -13.28
CA ILE A 41 -3.22 15.90 -11.92
C ILE A 41 -2.97 14.49 -11.37
N ILE A 42 -2.82 13.49 -12.23
CA ILE A 42 -2.49 12.13 -11.79
C ILE A 42 -1.12 12.11 -11.10
N LEU A 43 -0.14 12.91 -11.57
CA LEU A 43 1.17 13.03 -10.91
C LEU A 43 1.08 13.66 -9.53
N LEU A 44 0.14 14.58 -9.29
CA LEU A 44 -0.10 15.19 -7.98
C LEU A 44 -0.69 14.19 -6.99
N ILE A 45 -1.61 13.34 -7.46
CA ILE A 45 -2.35 12.37 -6.63
C ILE A 45 -1.57 11.05 -6.46
N LEU A 46 -0.61 10.75 -7.35
CA LEU A 46 0.14 9.49 -7.34
C LEU A 46 0.88 9.21 -6.01
N PRO A 47 1.61 10.16 -5.39
CA PRO A 47 2.30 9.93 -4.13
C PRO A 47 1.35 9.57 -2.98
N SER A 48 0.20 10.25 -2.91
CA SER A 48 -0.82 10.00 -1.89
C SER A 48 -1.56 8.68 -2.11
N LEU A 49 -1.83 8.30 -3.37
CA LEU A 49 -2.32 6.95 -3.70
C LEU A 49 -1.33 5.86 -3.27
N ASN A 50 -0.04 6.05 -3.55
CA ASN A 50 1.00 5.10 -3.18
C ASN A 50 1.08 4.92 -1.65
N SER A 51 1.01 6.02 -0.89
CA SER A 51 0.96 5.97 0.58
C SER A 51 -0.29 5.24 1.07
N LEU A 52 -1.47 5.57 0.51
CA LEU A 52 -2.75 4.99 0.91
C LEU A 52 -2.75 3.46 0.82
N ILE A 53 -2.23 2.90 -0.28
CA ILE A 53 -2.15 1.44 -0.47
C ILE A 53 -1.20 0.80 0.57
N GLY A 54 -0.08 1.46 0.87
CA GLY A 54 0.88 1.00 1.89
C GLY A 54 0.27 0.97 3.28
N ASP A 55 -0.45 2.03 3.66
CA ASP A 55 -1.09 2.16 4.97
C ASP A 55 -2.17 1.08 5.16
N ILE A 56 -3.03 0.87 4.16
CA ILE A 56 -4.09 -0.14 4.22
C ILE A 56 -3.52 -1.56 4.33
N SER A 57 -2.47 -1.85 3.55
CA SER A 57 -1.79 -3.14 3.60
C SER A 57 -1.19 -3.38 4.99
N THR A 58 -0.63 -2.34 5.60
CA THR A 58 -0.05 -2.40 6.95
C THR A 58 -1.13 -2.67 8.00
N VAL A 59 -2.28 -1.99 7.92
CA VAL A 59 -3.42 -2.22 8.82
C VAL A 59 -3.96 -3.66 8.66
N LEU A 60 -4.10 -4.14 7.43
CA LEU A 60 -4.56 -5.51 7.16
C LEU A 60 -3.61 -6.54 7.78
N VAL A 61 -2.31 -6.43 7.48
CA VAL A 61 -1.29 -7.36 7.99
C VAL A 61 -1.22 -7.30 9.52
N SER A 62 -1.25 -6.11 10.12
CA SER A 62 -1.26 -5.94 11.57
C SER A 62 -2.44 -6.66 12.22
N ARG A 63 -3.65 -6.47 11.69
CA ARG A 63 -4.87 -7.15 12.20
C ARG A 63 -4.79 -8.66 12.08
N ILE A 64 -4.34 -9.16 10.93
CA ILE A 64 -4.18 -10.61 10.70
C ILE A 64 -3.13 -11.19 11.66
N THR A 65 -1.96 -10.55 11.77
CA THR A 65 -0.90 -10.99 12.67
C THR A 65 -1.35 -11.00 14.13
N SER A 66 -2.02 -9.95 14.60
CA SER A 66 -2.55 -9.91 15.96
C SER A 66 -3.61 -10.99 16.17
N ALA A 67 -4.51 -11.19 15.22
CA ALA A 67 -5.57 -12.18 15.33
C ALA A 67 -5.05 -13.63 15.34
N LEU A 68 -3.97 -13.91 14.60
CA LEU A 68 -3.22 -15.17 14.67
C LEU A 68 -2.49 -15.31 16.00
N TYR A 69 -1.81 -14.26 16.47
CA TYR A 69 -1.02 -14.28 17.70
C TYR A 69 -1.87 -14.59 18.94
N ILE A 70 -3.07 -14.02 19.04
CA ILE A 70 -4.01 -14.28 20.15
C ILE A 70 -4.89 -15.52 19.93
N GLY A 71 -4.73 -16.23 18.81
CA GLY A 71 -5.49 -17.45 18.51
C GLY A 71 -6.96 -17.23 18.11
N THR A 72 -7.38 -16.00 17.82
CA THR A 72 -8.74 -15.72 17.32
C THR A 72 -8.99 -16.22 15.90
N ILE A 73 -7.93 -16.41 15.12
CA ILE A 73 -7.97 -17.03 13.79
C ILE A 73 -7.00 -18.22 13.84
N PRO A 74 -7.40 -19.42 13.35
CA PRO A 74 -6.52 -20.57 13.31
C PRO A 74 -5.33 -20.32 12.35
N PRO A 75 -4.15 -20.91 12.60
CA PRO A 75 -2.99 -20.84 11.70
C PRO A 75 -3.19 -21.76 10.47
N LYS A 76 -4.34 -21.65 9.82
CA LYS A 76 -4.74 -22.37 8.63
C LYS A 76 -5.43 -21.37 7.70
N VAL A 77 -5.20 -21.48 6.40
CA VAL A 77 -5.88 -20.64 5.40
C VAL A 77 -7.35 -21.04 5.33
N GLN A 78 -8.17 -20.41 6.17
CA GLN A 78 -9.59 -20.68 6.28
C GLN A 78 -10.36 -19.37 6.32
N LYS A 79 -11.54 -19.34 5.68
CA LYS A 79 -12.42 -18.18 5.72
C LYS A 79 -13.05 -18.10 7.11
N SER A 80 -12.68 -17.09 7.91
CA SER A 80 -13.42 -16.75 9.13
C SER A 80 -14.34 -15.56 8.87
N GLU A 81 -15.45 -15.51 9.60
CA GLU A 81 -16.40 -14.39 9.50
C GLU A 81 -15.74 -13.06 9.90
N ARG A 82 -14.91 -13.09 10.95
CA ARG A 82 -14.08 -11.94 11.37
C ARG A 82 -13.10 -11.46 10.30
N LEU A 83 -12.53 -12.36 9.51
CA LEU A 83 -11.67 -12.00 8.37
C LEU A 83 -12.47 -11.26 7.30
N LYS A 84 -13.70 -11.72 7.02
CA LYS A 84 -14.59 -11.05 6.06
C LYS A 84 -14.97 -9.66 6.55
N GLU A 85 -15.37 -9.51 7.80
CA GLU A 85 -15.73 -8.20 8.38
C GLU A 85 -14.57 -7.21 8.31
N ASN A 86 -13.35 -7.62 8.71
CA ASN A 86 -12.17 -6.78 8.59
C ASN A 86 -11.86 -6.42 7.13
N PHE A 87 -12.02 -7.37 6.20
CA PHE A 87 -11.81 -7.11 4.79
C PHE A 87 -12.83 -6.11 4.23
N PHE A 88 -14.11 -6.22 4.57
CA PHE A 88 -15.14 -5.24 4.17
C PHE A 88 -14.91 -3.87 4.81
N GLY A 89 -14.49 -3.82 6.08
CA GLY A 89 -14.09 -2.56 6.74
C GLY A 89 -12.91 -1.88 6.05
N LEU A 90 -11.92 -2.65 5.60
CA LEU A 90 -10.80 -2.10 4.84
C LEU A 90 -11.20 -1.68 3.44
N LEU A 91 -12.04 -2.46 2.75
CA LEU A 91 -12.58 -2.12 1.43
C LEU A 91 -13.37 -0.81 1.45
N THR A 92 -14.23 -0.63 2.45
CA THR A 92 -14.96 0.62 2.64
C THR A 92 -14.01 1.79 2.92
N THR A 93 -12.98 1.59 3.73
CA THR A 93 -11.94 2.60 3.99
C THR A 93 -11.17 2.99 2.72
N ILE A 94 -10.81 2.01 1.87
CA ILE A 94 -10.18 2.25 0.56
C ILE A 94 -11.09 3.12 -0.32
N LEU A 95 -12.36 2.73 -0.46
CA LEU A 95 -13.31 3.43 -1.32
C LEU A 95 -13.52 4.87 -0.86
N LEU A 96 -13.72 5.09 0.44
CA LEU A 96 -13.86 6.43 1.01
C LEU A 96 -12.60 7.28 0.77
N SER A 97 -11.41 6.70 1.02
CA SER A 97 -10.15 7.42 0.85
C SER A 97 -9.89 7.79 -0.61
N LEU A 98 -10.23 6.91 -1.56
CA LEU A 98 -10.15 7.19 -3.00
C LEU A 98 -11.07 8.34 -3.41
N ILE A 99 -12.32 8.34 -2.93
CA ILE A 99 -13.29 9.40 -3.22
C ILE A 99 -12.77 10.76 -2.73
N VAL A 100 -12.29 10.80 -1.47
CA VAL A 100 -11.73 12.02 -0.87
C VAL A 100 -10.51 12.50 -1.64
N LEU A 101 -9.63 11.59 -2.04
CA LEU A 101 -8.40 11.94 -2.74
C LEU A 101 -8.65 12.51 -4.14
N ILE A 102 -9.58 11.92 -4.89
CA ILE A 102 -9.98 12.43 -6.20
C ILE A 102 -10.66 13.79 -6.06
N ALA A 103 -11.53 13.97 -5.06
CA ALA A 103 -12.19 15.25 -4.81
C ALA A 103 -11.17 16.35 -4.46
N LEU A 104 -10.23 16.08 -3.55
CA LEU A 104 -9.15 17.01 -3.20
C LEU A 104 -8.26 17.33 -4.39
N GLY A 105 -7.90 16.31 -5.18
CA GLY A 105 -7.16 16.51 -6.41
C GLY A 105 -7.89 17.49 -7.34
N TYR A 106 -9.16 17.22 -7.63
CA TYR A 106 -9.95 18.11 -8.50
C TYR A 106 -10.03 19.56 -7.97
N ILE A 107 -10.24 19.75 -6.67
CA ILE A 107 -10.27 21.08 -6.04
C ILE A 107 -8.93 21.81 -6.23
N LEU A 108 -7.82 21.12 -5.97
CA LEU A 108 -6.47 21.66 -6.15
C LEU A 108 -6.13 21.93 -7.63
N ALA A 109 -6.77 21.24 -8.57
CA ALA A 109 -6.60 21.50 -10.01
C ALA A 109 -7.22 22.82 -10.46
N ILE A 110 -8.34 23.20 -9.84
CA ILE A 110 -9.12 24.37 -10.22
C ILE A 110 -8.58 25.65 -9.56
N THR A 111 -7.94 25.50 -8.41
CA THR A 111 -7.38 26.62 -7.63
C THR A 111 -6.01 27.03 -8.16
#